data_AF-A0A267FN41-F1
#
_entry.id   AF-A0A267FN41-F1
#
_cell.length_a   1.000
_cell.length_b   1.000
_cell.length_c   1.000
_cell.angle_alpha   90.00
_cell.angle_beta   90.00
_cell.angle_gamma   90.00
#
_symmetry.space_group_name_H-M   'P 1'
#
loop_
_entity.id
_entity.type
_entity.pdbx_description
1 polymer ?
#
loop_
_entity_poly.entity_id
_entity_poly.type
_entity_poly.pdbx_seq_one_letter_code
_entity_poly.pdbx_strand_id
1 'polypeptide(L)'
;MSLSTLQCKDALWFSFHRPAPSLELQLAHSKYVGEVTLSLKYVTSDNVNITDINQVVSCGELRIWVKEARHLPSSRLGSQPADPYVKLCLLPDRSAKSKRKTPPVQKSCSPVWNLVLKFENMSVRELHSRALELTVWDNYRLVPGKKVFLGGVVLHFDRDNFSVATATAAAPSQVDRRSPSPKSPMRVSDEVRMWRTVLERHNVWVDGNLLLWPSMPKHHLLSD
;
A
#
# COMPACT_ATOMS: atom_id res chain seq x y z
N MET A 1 51.09 -27.74 9.10
CA MET A 1 49.74 -28.12 8.67
C MET A 1 49.06 -28.86 9.81
N SER A 2 47.96 -28.32 10.34
CA SER A 2 46.94 -29.07 11.09
C SER A 2 45.71 -28.18 11.19
N LEU A 3 44.80 -28.32 10.22
CA LEU A 3 43.47 -27.74 10.27
C LEU A 3 42.61 -28.63 11.18
N SER A 4 42.24 -28.13 12.35
CA SER A 4 41.25 -28.78 13.21
C SER A 4 39.85 -28.52 12.64
N THR A 5 39.23 -29.58 12.11
CA THR A 5 37.86 -29.60 11.62
C THR A 5 36.88 -29.36 12.78
N LEU A 6 36.14 -28.25 12.75
CA LEU A 6 35.03 -28.03 13.67
C LEU A 6 33.82 -28.88 13.23
N GLN A 7 33.48 -29.87 14.05
CA GLN A 7 32.24 -30.65 13.92
C GLN A 7 31.04 -29.79 14.32
N CYS A 8 30.19 -29.44 13.36
CA CYS A 8 28.89 -28.84 13.61
C CYS A 8 27.90 -29.96 13.98
N LYS A 9 27.65 -30.17 15.28
CA LYS A 9 26.67 -31.18 15.73
C LYS A 9 25.38 -30.65 16.33
N ASP A 10 25.21 -29.35 16.54
CA ASP A 10 23.95 -28.82 17.09
C ASP A 10 23.52 -27.54 16.39
N ALA A 11 23.23 -27.63 15.08
CA ALA A 11 22.53 -26.56 14.37
C ALA A 11 21.07 -26.49 14.85
N LEU A 12 20.83 -25.68 15.88
CA LEU A 12 19.49 -25.27 16.28
C LEU A 12 18.95 -24.30 15.22
N TRP A 13 18.17 -24.84 14.28
CA TRP A 13 17.40 -24.04 13.34
C TRP A 13 16.28 -23.33 14.09
N PHE A 14 16.43 -22.02 14.32
CA PHE A 14 15.32 -21.20 14.76
C PHE A 14 14.45 -20.87 13.55
N SER A 15 13.26 -21.47 13.49
CA SER A 15 12.20 -20.99 12.59
C SER A 15 11.89 -19.55 12.96
N PHE A 16 12.29 -18.60 12.10
CA PHE A 16 11.99 -17.18 12.27
C PHE A 16 10.50 -16.96 12.00
N HIS A 17 9.65 -17.33 12.95
CA HIS A 17 8.27 -16.88 12.96
C HIS A 17 8.30 -15.39 13.33
N ARG A 18 7.90 -14.53 12.39
CA ARG A 18 7.64 -13.12 12.69
C ARG A 18 6.67 -13.11 13.87
N PRO A 19 7.01 -12.45 15.00
CA PRO A 19 6.07 -12.34 16.10
C PRO A 19 4.76 -11.78 15.54
N ALA A 20 3.64 -12.45 15.83
CA ALA A 20 2.34 -11.83 15.61
C ALA A 20 2.41 -10.42 16.23
N PRO A 21 1.94 -9.36 15.55
CA PRO A 21 2.00 -8.02 16.10
C PRO A 21 1.41 -8.09 17.50
N SER A 22 2.21 -7.73 18.51
CA SER A 22 1.77 -7.81 19.90
C SER A 22 0.46 -7.05 20.04
N LEU A 23 -0.47 -7.57 20.85
CA LEU A 23 -1.75 -6.90 21.13
C LEU A 23 -1.55 -5.41 21.50
N GLU A 24 -0.38 -5.03 22.05
CA GLU A 24 -0.02 -3.64 22.32
C GLU A 24 0.05 -2.74 21.06
N LEU A 25 0.54 -3.25 19.91
CA LEU A 25 0.47 -2.52 18.63
C LEU A 25 -0.95 -2.49 18.04
N GLN A 26 -1.81 -3.44 18.41
CA GLN A 26 -3.25 -3.42 18.09
C GLN A 26 -4.02 -2.39 18.93
N LEU A 27 -3.63 -2.18 20.19
CA LEU A 27 -4.26 -1.19 21.06
C LEU A 27 -3.76 0.26 20.83
N ALA A 28 -2.52 0.47 20.37
CA ALA A 28 -1.96 1.82 20.16
C ALA A 28 -2.48 2.52 18.89
N HIS A 29 -3.03 1.79 17.93
CA HIS A 29 -3.60 2.35 16.70
C HIS A 29 -5.06 1.93 16.54
N SER A 30 -6.00 2.68 17.13
CA SER A 30 -7.44 2.60 16.85
C SER A 30 -7.85 2.95 15.40
N LYS A 31 -6.88 2.95 14.46
CA LYS A 31 -6.94 3.53 13.12
C LYS A 31 -6.51 2.58 12.00
N TYR A 32 -6.27 1.29 12.25
CA TYR A 32 -6.00 0.32 11.18
C TYR A 32 -6.93 -0.89 11.26
N VAL A 33 -7.20 -1.49 10.09
CA VAL A 33 -8.18 -2.57 9.92
C VAL A 33 -7.58 -3.83 9.30
N GLY A 34 -6.26 -3.86 9.13
CA GLY A 34 -5.54 -5.00 8.57
C GLY A 34 -4.27 -4.54 7.86
N GLU A 35 -3.62 -5.46 7.18
CA GLU A 35 -2.43 -5.19 6.37
C GLU A 35 -2.51 -5.89 5.01
N VAL A 36 -1.86 -5.31 4.01
CA VAL A 36 -1.75 -5.87 2.66
C VAL A 36 -0.28 -6.00 2.27
N THR A 37 0.09 -7.18 1.77
CA THR A 37 1.42 -7.43 1.21
C THR A 37 1.32 -7.40 -0.32
N LEU A 38 2.17 -6.59 -0.95
CA LEU A 38 2.20 -6.44 -2.40
C LEU A 38 3.60 -6.08 -2.91
N SER A 39 3.80 -6.18 -4.23
CA SER A 39 4.99 -5.68 -4.90
C SER A 39 4.62 -4.71 -6.01
N LEU A 40 5.45 -3.70 -6.23
CA LEU A 40 5.34 -2.78 -7.35
C LEU A 40 6.56 -2.90 -8.26
N LYS A 41 6.35 -2.77 -9.56
CA LYS A 41 7.41 -2.69 -10.56
C LYS A 41 6.93 -1.81 -11.70
N TYR A 42 7.72 -0.83 -12.09
CA TYR A 42 7.47 -0.07 -13.30
C TYR A 42 8.44 -0.55 -14.38
N VAL A 43 7.87 -0.94 -15.53
CA VAL A 43 8.58 -1.55 -16.65
C VAL A 43 8.71 -0.54 -17.78
N THR A 44 9.93 -0.32 -18.24
CA THR A 44 10.26 0.55 -19.38
C THR A 44 11.20 -0.18 -20.32
N SER A 45 11.19 0.16 -21.61
CA SER A 45 12.18 -0.36 -22.57
C SER A 45 13.60 -0.02 -22.11
N ASP A 46 14.53 -0.95 -22.31
CA ASP A 46 15.86 -0.96 -21.69
C ASP A 46 16.81 0.18 -22.17
N ASN A 47 16.40 1.01 -23.12
CA ASN A 47 17.19 2.09 -23.73
C ASN A 47 16.78 3.52 -23.31
N VAL A 48 15.99 3.66 -22.24
CA VAL A 48 15.46 4.96 -21.79
C VAL A 48 16.31 5.45 -20.61
N ASN A 49 16.84 6.67 -20.68
CA ASN A 49 17.59 7.27 -19.57
C ASN A 49 16.60 8.00 -18.65
N ILE A 50 16.14 7.30 -17.63
CA ILE A 50 14.89 7.62 -16.92
C ILE A 50 15.03 8.75 -15.88
N THR A 51 16.21 9.33 -15.72
CA THR A 51 16.34 10.57 -14.93
C THR A 51 15.69 11.77 -15.63
N ASP A 52 15.39 11.68 -16.93
CA ASP A 52 14.71 12.74 -17.66
C ASP A 52 13.18 12.59 -17.58
N ILE A 53 12.57 13.27 -16.60
CA ILE A 53 11.12 13.40 -16.45
C ILE A 53 10.43 14.00 -17.69
N ASN A 54 11.17 14.62 -18.61
CA ASN A 54 10.65 15.17 -19.86
C ASN A 54 10.65 14.15 -21.01
N GLN A 55 11.10 12.91 -20.77
CA GLN A 55 11.10 11.86 -21.78
C GLN A 55 9.67 11.33 -22.02
N VAL A 56 8.89 12.10 -22.79
CA VAL A 56 7.49 11.84 -23.18
C VAL A 56 7.36 10.60 -24.06
N VAL A 57 8.45 10.14 -24.68
CA VAL A 57 8.44 9.11 -25.75
C VAL A 57 8.46 7.67 -25.27
N SER A 58 8.77 7.39 -23.99
CA SER A 58 8.78 6.01 -23.48
C SER A 58 7.51 5.71 -22.68
N CYS A 59 6.57 5.01 -23.32
CA CYS A 59 5.43 4.42 -22.65
C CYS A 59 5.87 3.17 -21.87
N GLY A 60 5.63 3.14 -20.57
CA GLY A 60 5.92 2.01 -19.70
C GLY A 60 4.66 1.34 -19.15
N GLU A 61 4.87 0.35 -18.29
CA GLU A 61 3.82 -0.44 -17.65
C GLU A 61 4.05 -0.50 -16.13
N LEU A 62 3.06 -0.04 -15.36
CA LEU A 62 3.06 -0.22 -13.91
C LEU A 62 2.43 -1.58 -13.58
N ARG A 63 3.20 -2.46 -12.94
CA ARG A 63 2.77 -3.77 -12.45
C ARG A 63 2.60 -3.73 -10.93
N ILE A 64 1.49 -4.29 -10.48
CA ILE A 64 1.14 -4.42 -9.06
C ILE A 64 0.87 -5.89 -8.78
N TRP A 65 1.77 -6.53 -8.05
CA TRP A 65 1.57 -7.89 -7.58
C TRP A 65 0.88 -7.87 -6.23
N VAL A 66 -0.44 -8.10 -6.24
CA VAL A 66 -1.23 -8.22 -5.02
C VAL A 66 -1.06 -9.64 -4.48
N LYS A 67 -0.30 -9.79 -3.39
CA LYS A 67 0.06 -11.10 -2.85
C LYS A 67 -1.01 -11.60 -1.89
N GLU A 68 -1.16 -10.94 -0.75
CA GLU A 68 -2.07 -11.34 0.32
C GLU A 68 -2.51 -10.15 1.16
N ALA A 69 -3.55 -10.34 1.97
CA ALA A 69 -3.88 -9.46 3.09
C ALA A 69 -4.06 -10.29 4.35
N ARG A 70 -3.89 -9.66 5.52
CA ARG A 70 -4.02 -10.31 6.82
C ARG A 70 -4.78 -9.42 7.80
N HIS A 71 -5.41 -10.07 8.77
CA HIS A 71 -6.18 -9.42 9.84
C HIS A 71 -7.29 -8.50 9.32
N LEU A 72 -7.91 -8.82 8.18
CA LEU A 72 -9.04 -8.06 7.66
C LEU A 72 -10.25 -8.17 8.60
N PRO A 73 -11.13 -7.15 8.66
CA PRO A 73 -12.31 -7.22 9.51
C PRO A 73 -13.29 -8.24 8.94
N SER A 74 -13.94 -9.01 9.82
CA SER A 74 -15.05 -9.89 9.41
C SER A 74 -16.26 -9.09 8.95
N SER A 75 -17.16 -9.73 8.22
CA SER A 75 -18.36 -9.06 7.72
C SER A 75 -19.22 -8.55 8.88
N ARG A 76 -19.76 -7.32 8.77
CA ARG A 76 -20.51 -6.63 9.84
C ARG A 76 -21.77 -7.36 10.32
N LEU A 77 -22.20 -8.41 9.63
CA LEU A 77 -23.36 -9.23 9.97
C LEU A 77 -22.89 -10.65 10.34
N GLY A 78 -22.52 -10.87 11.61
CA GLY A 78 -22.55 -12.19 12.23
C GLY A 78 -21.27 -13.05 12.17
N SER A 79 -20.10 -12.49 12.50
CA SER A 79 -18.84 -13.25 12.65
C SER A 79 -18.45 -14.09 11.42
N GLN A 80 -19.05 -13.82 10.26
CA GLN A 80 -18.79 -14.58 9.05
C GLN A 80 -17.49 -14.07 8.40
N PRO A 81 -16.62 -14.98 7.95
CA PRO A 81 -15.48 -14.60 7.14
C PRO A 81 -15.92 -13.85 5.87
N ALA A 82 -15.21 -12.78 5.53
CA ALA A 82 -15.51 -11.97 4.34
C ALA A 82 -15.19 -12.74 3.04
N ASP A 83 -15.70 -12.25 1.91
CA ASP A 83 -15.30 -12.66 0.56
C ASP A 83 -14.43 -11.55 -0.08
N PRO A 84 -13.18 -11.33 0.39
CA PRO A 84 -12.40 -10.13 0.05
C PRO A 84 -11.86 -10.13 -1.38
N TYR A 85 -11.91 -8.96 -2.02
CA TYR A 85 -11.21 -8.64 -3.25
C TYR A 85 -10.55 -7.27 -3.18
N VAL A 86 -9.50 -7.07 -3.98
CA VAL A 86 -8.80 -5.78 -4.09
C VAL A 86 -9.25 -5.04 -5.33
N LYS A 87 -9.44 -3.72 -5.21
CA LYS A 87 -9.62 -2.79 -6.32
C LYS A 87 -8.48 -1.77 -6.32
N LEU A 88 -7.83 -1.62 -7.46
CA LEU A 88 -6.79 -0.62 -7.71
C LEU A 88 -7.34 0.49 -8.61
N CYS A 89 -7.00 1.73 -8.28
CA CYS A 89 -7.34 2.92 -9.06
C CYS A 89 -6.12 3.83 -9.13
N LEU A 90 -5.79 4.32 -10.34
CA LEU A 90 -4.75 5.34 -10.50
C LEU A 90 -5.38 6.72 -10.54
N LEU A 91 -5.25 7.44 -9.44
CA LEU A 91 -5.76 8.80 -9.31
C LEU A 91 -4.96 9.75 -10.20
N PRO A 92 -5.60 10.78 -10.79
CA PRO A 92 -7.01 11.18 -10.57
C PRO A 92 -8.07 10.41 -11.35
N ASP A 93 -7.70 9.52 -12.28
CA ASP A 93 -8.66 8.79 -13.10
C ASP A 93 -9.43 7.75 -12.27
N ARG A 94 -10.69 8.08 -11.96
CA ARG A 94 -11.63 7.22 -11.22
C ARG A 94 -12.62 6.51 -12.13
N SER A 95 -12.41 6.52 -13.45
CA SER A 95 -13.30 5.86 -14.40
C SER A 95 -13.38 4.34 -14.13
N ALA A 96 -14.48 3.71 -14.55
CA ALA A 96 -14.62 2.26 -14.39
C ALA A 96 -13.60 1.47 -15.22
N LYS A 97 -13.20 2.03 -16.38
CA LYS A 97 -12.31 1.40 -17.35
C LYS A 97 -10.84 1.41 -16.92
N SER A 98 -10.43 2.41 -16.15
CA SER A 98 -9.07 2.51 -15.62
C SER A 98 -8.83 1.60 -14.42
N LYS A 99 -9.87 1.19 -13.69
CA LYS A 99 -9.74 0.33 -12.51
C LYS A 99 -9.23 -1.07 -12.86
N ARG A 100 -8.51 -1.66 -11.91
CA ARG A 100 -8.13 -3.08 -11.92
C ARG A 100 -8.65 -3.75 -10.65
N LYS A 101 -8.99 -5.03 -10.71
CA LYS A 101 -9.46 -5.76 -9.53
C LYS A 101 -9.03 -7.21 -9.56
N THR A 102 -8.88 -7.80 -8.37
CA THR A 102 -8.74 -9.24 -8.21
C THR A 102 -10.13 -9.91 -8.22
N PRO A 103 -10.20 -11.23 -8.45
CA PRO A 103 -11.34 -12.03 -8.04
C PRO A 103 -11.50 -12.01 -6.50
N PRO A 104 -12.72 -12.21 -5.98
CA PRO A 104 -12.93 -12.41 -4.55
C PRO A 104 -12.42 -13.79 -4.11
N VAL A 105 -11.74 -13.82 -2.96
CA VAL A 105 -11.40 -15.06 -2.26
C VAL A 105 -12.52 -15.34 -1.28
N GLN A 106 -13.06 -16.56 -1.28
CA GLN A 106 -14.22 -16.86 -0.43
C GLN A 106 -13.83 -17.12 1.02
N LYS A 107 -14.69 -16.67 1.94
CA LYS A 107 -14.68 -16.98 3.37
C LYS A 107 -13.30 -16.83 4.02
N SER A 108 -12.63 -15.71 3.81
CA SER A 108 -11.28 -15.47 4.36
C SER A 108 -11.11 -14.06 4.90
N CYS A 109 -10.50 -13.95 6.09
CA CYS A 109 -9.98 -12.69 6.63
C CYS A 109 -8.45 -12.56 6.41
N SER A 110 -7.83 -13.56 5.76
CA SER A 110 -6.43 -13.55 5.33
C SER A 110 -6.31 -14.10 3.91
N PRO A 111 -6.85 -13.41 2.91
CA PRO A 111 -6.88 -13.89 1.54
C PRO A 111 -5.50 -13.86 0.88
N VAL A 112 -5.25 -14.85 0.01
CA VAL A 112 -4.10 -14.88 -0.89
C VAL A 112 -4.64 -14.75 -2.31
N TRP A 113 -4.27 -13.67 -3.01
CA TRP A 113 -4.67 -13.45 -4.40
C TRP A 113 -3.56 -13.85 -5.37
N ASN A 114 -2.31 -13.59 -4.99
CA ASN A 114 -1.11 -13.85 -5.80
C ASN A 114 -1.26 -13.43 -7.28
N LEU A 115 -1.80 -12.23 -7.53
CA LEU A 115 -2.20 -11.76 -8.86
C LEU A 115 -1.46 -10.48 -9.25
N VAL A 116 -0.93 -10.45 -10.47
CA VAL A 116 -0.35 -9.23 -11.05
C VAL A 116 -1.40 -8.47 -11.86
N LEU A 117 -1.67 -7.24 -11.43
CA LEU A 117 -2.52 -6.27 -12.13
C LEU A 117 -1.63 -5.23 -12.81
N LYS A 118 -2.06 -4.74 -13.97
CA LYS A 118 -1.23 -3.92 -14.86
C LYS A 118 -1.94 -2.64 -15.29
N PHE A 119 -1.21 -1.54 -15.29
CA PHE A 119 -1.57 -0.30 -15.97
C PHE A 119 -0.56 -0.05 -17.08
N GLU A 120 -1.04 -0.19 -18.31
CA GLU A 120 -0.26 -0.04 -19.53
C GLU A 120 -0.26 1.41 -19.99
N ASN A 121 0.63 1.71 -20.94
CA ASN A 121 0.72 2.99 -21.62
C ASN A 121 0.91 4.18 -20.67
N MET A 122 1.83 4.04 -19.71
CA MET A 122 2.10 5.04 -18.70
C MET A 122 3.49 5.63 -18.89
N SER A 123 3.60 6.93 -19.13
CA SER A 123 4.89 7.61 -19.13
C SER A 123 5.45 7.81 -17.71
N VAL A 124 6.76 7.99 -17.59
CA VAL A 124 7.43 8.29 -16.29
C VAL A 124 6.85 9.58 -15.69
N ARG A 125 6.63 10.59 -16.53
CA ARG A 125 6.03 11.88 -16.13
C ARG A 125 4.65 11.70 -15.53
N GLU A 126 3.81 10.88 -16.14
CA GLU A 126 2.51 10.54 -15.59
C GLU A 126 2.65 9.76 -14.30
N LEU A 127 3.48 8.71 -14.24
CA LEU A 127 3.66 7.93 -13.02
C LEU A 127 4.05 8.82 -11.81
N HIS A 128 4.87 9.85 -12.04
CA HIS A 128 5.31 10.80 -11.03
C HIS A 128 4.18 11.72 -10.52
N SER A 129 3.11 11.94 -11.30
CA SER A 129 1.95 12.75 -10.91
C SER A 129 0.74 11.94 -10.44
N ARG A 130 0.83 10.61 -10.48
CA ARG A 130 -0.25 9.70 -10.10
C ARG A 130 -0.15 9.29 -8.63
N ALA A 131 -1.28 8.83 -8.10
CA ALA A 131 -1.34 8.09 -6.85
C ALA A 131 -2.09 6.77 -7.08
N LEU A 132 -1.62 5.69 -6.49
CA LEU A 132 -2.28 4.39 -6.51
C LEU A 132 -3.15 4.24 -5.26
N GLU A 133 -4.46 4.28 -5.45
CA GLU A 133 -5.45 3.93 -4.45
C GLU A 133 -5.69 2.41 -4.50
N LEU A 134 -5.36 1.72 -3.41
CA LEU A 134 -5.69 0.32 -3.18
C LEU A 134 -6.80 0.22 -2.15
N THR A 135 -7.90 -0.45 -2.49
CA THR A 135 -9.03 -0.67 -1.57
C THR A 135 -9.43 -2.13 -1.53
N VAL A 136 -9.70 -2.64 -0.33
CA VAL A 136 -10.15 -4.01 -0.07
C VAL A 136 -11.64 -3.98 0.24
N TRP A 137 -12.40 -4.88 -0.37
CA TRP A 137 -13.86 -4.94 -0.27
C TRP A 137 -14.33 -6.37 -0.04
N ASP A 138 -15.37 -6.53 0.77
CA ASP A 138 -16.14 -7.77 0.91
C ASP A 138 -17.21 -7.83 -0.18
N ASN A 139 -17.18 -8.86 -1.01
CA ASN A 139 -18.26 -9.17 -1.94
C ASN A 139 -19.31 -10.04 -1.23
N TYR A 140 -20.22 -9.40 -0.50
CA TYR A 140 -21.11 -10.09 0.42
C TYR A 140 -22.12 -11.00 -0.31
N ARG A 141 -21.79 -12.29 -0.43
CA ARG A 141 -22.57 -13.28 -1.19
C ARG A 141 -24.03 -13.40 -0.74
N LEU A 142 -24.32 -13.15 0.54
CA LEU A 142 -25.66 -13.33 1.11
C LEU A 142 -26.66 -12.23 0.70
N VAL A 143 -26.18 -11.05 0.28
CA VAL A 143 -27.04 -9.98 -0.24
C VAL A 143 -26.46 -9.52 -1.58
N PRO A 144 -27.06 -9.95 -2.72
CA PRO A 144 -26.61 -9.57 -4.05
C PRO A 144 -26.40 -8.07 -4.19
N GLY A 145 -25.26 -7.68 -4.77
CA GLY A 145 -24.90 -6.28 -4.99
C GLY A 145 -24.34 -5.53 -3.76
N LYS A 146 -24.45 -6.08 -2.55
CA LYS A 146 -23.88 -5.45 -1.35
C LYS A 146 -22.36 -5.62 -1.31
N LYS A 147 -21.66 -4.50 -1.11
CA LYS A 147 -20.21 -4.46 -0.94
C LYS A 147 -19.88 -3.75 0.36
N VAL A 148 -18.98 -4.30 1.15
CA VAL A 148 -18.53 -3.68 2.41
C VAL A 148 -17.06 -3.30 2.27
N PHE A 149 -16.74 -2.05 2.56
CA PHE A 149 -15.36 -1.59 2.59
C PHE A 149 -14.63 -2.24 3.79
N LEU A 150 -13.49 -2.88 3.52
CA LEU A 150 -12.68 -3.58 4.52
C LEU A 150 -11.40 -2.83 4.87
N GLY A 151 -10.96 -1.88 4.03
CA GLY A 151 -9.79 -1.06 4.28
C GLY A 151 -9.15 -0.56 2.99
N GLY A 152 -8.19 0.36 3.09
CA GLY A 152 -7.44 0.79 1.92
C GLY A 152 -6.20 1.61 2.25
N VAL A 153 -5.38 1.88 1.24
CA VAL A 153 -4.11 2.59 1.34
C VAL A 153 -3.86 3.36 0.04
N VAL A 154 -3.14 4.48 0.12
CA VAL A 154 -2.74 5.27 -1.04
C VAL A 154 -1.23 5.33 -1.11
N LEU A 155 -0.67 5.01 -2.26
CA LEU A 155 0.76 5.17 -2.56
C LEU A 155 0.95 6.35 -3.51
N HIS A 156 1.86 7.25 -3.20
CA HIS A 156 2.12 8.43 -4.02
C HIS A 156 3.55 8.96 -3.84
N PHE A 157 3.98 9.82 -4.76
CA PHE A 157 5.19 10.60 -4.60
C PHE A 157 4.91 11.75 -3.63
N ASP A 158 5.66 11.83 -2.54
CA ASP A 158 5.55 12.92 -1.57
C ASP A 158 6.28 14.15 -2.14
N ARG A 159 5.52 15.10 -2.72
CA ARG A 159 6.09 16.34 -3.26
C ARG A 159 5.72 17.58 -2.46
N ASP A 160 4.59 17.58 -1.78
CA ASP A 160 4.20 18.57 -0.77
C ASP A 160 3.07 17.97 0.06
N ASN A 161 3.23 17.92 1.38
CA ASN A 161 2.22 17.61 2.40
C ASN A 161 0.86 17.15 1.84
N PHE A 162 0.71 15.86 1.54
CA PHE A 162 -0.60 15.24 1.73
C PHE A 162 -0.81 15.24 3.24
N SER A 163 -1.19 16.39 3.81
CA SER A 163 -1.53 16.47 5.23
C SER A 163 -2.73 15.57 5.39
N VAL A 164 -2.48 14.35 5.83
CA VAL A 164 -3.49 13.49 6.43
C VAL A 164 -3.90 14.24 7.69
N ALA A 165 -4.81 15.20 7.51
CA ALA A 165 -5.47 15.88 8.60
C ALA A 165 -6.30 14.80 9.28
N THR A 166 -5.67 14.13 10.23
CA THR A 166 -6.37 13.24 11.13
C THR A 166 -7.25 14.16 11.95
N ALA A 167 -8.53 14.25 11.60
CA ALA A 167 -9.51 14.94 12.40
C ALA A 167 -9.59 14.23 13.75
N THR A 168 -8.89 14.76 14.75
CA THR A 168 -9.08 14.37 16.14
C THR A 168 -8.93 15.63 17.00
N ALA A 169 -10.09 16.12 17.42
CA ALA A 169 -10.40 16.88 18.63
C ALA A 169 -9.85 18.32 18.82
N ALA A 170 -10.84 19.21 19.01
CA ALA A 170 -10.92 20.29 20.00
C ALA A 170 -10.15 21.62 19.79
N ALA A 171 -10.96 22.65 19.50
CA ALA A 171 -10.87 24.08 19.84
C ALA A 171 -9.63 24.93 19.43
N PRO A 172 -9.83 26.15 18.91
CA PRO A 172 -8.76 27.12 18.74
C PRO A 172 -8.57 27.92 20.05
N SER A 173 -7.40 27.83 20.66
CA SER A 173 -6.92 28.83 21.61
C SER A 173 -5.56 29.38 21.16
N GLN A 174 -5.38 30.66 21.43
CA GLN A 174 -4.47 31.63 20.83
C GLN A 174 -2.97 31.29 20.81
N VAL A 175 -2.33 31.78 19.74
CA VAL A 175 -0.96 32.31 19.59
C VAL A 175 0.00 32.15 20.77
N ASP A 176 1.11 31.41 20.54
CA ASP A 176 2.41 31.82 21.09
C ASP A 176 3.51 31.63 20.03
N ARG A 177 4.26 32.70 19.76
CA ARG A 177 5.36 32.76 18.80
C ARG A 177 6.63 32.29 19.50
N ARG A 178 7.03 31.03 19.30
CA ARG A 178 8.41 30.57 19.57
C ARG A 178 8.97 29.81 18.37
N SER A 179 10.25 30.11 18.10
CA SER A 179 11.08 29.73 16.97
C SER A 179 10.94 28.27 16.49
N PRO A 180 11.11 27.99 15.19
CA PRO A 180 11.03 26.62 14.67
C PRO A 180 12.23 25.82 15.16
N SER A 181 12.03 24.99 16.17
CA SER A 181 12.90 23.86 16.50
C SER A 181 13.06 22.97 15.26
N PRO A 182 14.26 22.43 14.99
CA PRO A 182 14.50 21.60 13.81
C PRO A 182 13.58 20.38 13.91
N LYS A 183 12.59 20.33 13.02
CA LYS A 183 11.68 19.18 12.91
C LYS A 183 12.57 17.96 12.66
N SER A 184 12.62 17.05 13.63
CA SER A 184 13.17 15.71 13.45
C SER A 184 12.73 15.20 12.07
N PRO A 185 13.64 14.68 11.22
CA PRO A 185 13.28 14.27 9.87
C PRO A 185 12.08 13.32 9.99
N MET A 186 10.95 13.77 9.45
CA MET A 186 9.68 13.08 9.56
C MET A 186 9.89 11.67 9.00
N ARG A 187 9.55 10.63 9.78
CA ARG A 187 9.62 9.25 9.28
C ARG A 187 8.75 9.15 8.04
N VAL A 188 9.38 9.02 6.88
CA VAL A 188 8.68 8.79 5.60
C VAL A 188 7.91 7.48 5.72
N SER A 189 6.62 7.50 5.43
CA SER A 189 5.75 6.33 5.51
C SER A 189 6.17 5.26 4.50
N ASP A 190 5.84 3.99 4.76
CA ASP A 190 6.25 2.87 3.90
C ASP A 190 5.62 2.98 2.51
N GLU A 191 4.42 3.54 2.40
CA GLU A 191 3.73 3.81 1.13
C GLU A 191 4.54 4.75 0.24
N VAL A 192 5.02 5.86 0.82
CA VAL A 192 5.82 6.87 0.11
C VAL A 192 7.18 6.30 -0.28
N ARG A 193 7.83 5.57 0.64
CA ARG A 193 9.11 4.92 0.35
C ARG A 193 8.97 3.96 -0.83
N MET A 194 7.94 3.13 -0.81
CA MET A 194 7.70 2.14 -1.85
C MET A 194 7.49 2.80 -3.22
N TRP A 195 6.61 3.80 -3.30
CA TRP A 195 6.34 4.52 -4.55
C TRP A 195 7.57 5.23 -5.09
N ARG A 196 8.33 5.90 -4.21
CA ARG A 196 9.59 6.55 -4.58
C ARG A 196 10.61 5.55 -5.13
N THR A 197 10.79 4.41 -4.48
CA THR A 197 11.74 3.39 -4.96
C THR A 197 11.35 2.86 -6.33
N VAL A 198 10.06 2.73 -6.66
CA VAL A 198 9.61 2.34 -8.01
C VAL A 198 9.98 3.38 -9.06
N LEU A 199 9.87 4.66 -8.71
CA LEU A 199 10.27 5.78 -9.58
C LEU A 199 11.80 5.93 -9.72
N GLU A 200 12.58 5.45 -8.75
CA GLU A 200 14.05 5.50 -8.82
C GLU A 200 14.63 4.23 -9.47
N ARG A 201 14.01 3.07 -9.23
CA ARG A 201 14.49 1.74 -9.62
C ARG A 201 13.49 1.05 -10.53
N HIS A 202 13.59 1.38 -11.80
CA HIS A 202 12.84 0.76 -12.89
C HIS A 202 13.21 -0.71 -13.06
N ASN A 203 12.30 -1.50 -13.62
CA ASN A 203 12.50 -2.91 -13.93
C ASN A 203 12.80 -3.83 -12.73
N VAL A 204 12.73 -3.32 -11.50
CA VAL A 204 12.93 -4.07 -10.25
C VAL A 204 11.60 -4.16 -9.48
N TRP A 205 11.37 -5.30 -8.83
CA TRP A 205 10.25 -5.43 -7.89
C TRP A 205 10.62 -4.80 -6.55
N VAL A 206 9.78 -3.89 -6.08
CA VAL A 206 9.82 -3.31 -4.74
C VAL A 206 8.74 -4.01 -3.93
N ASP A 207 9.10 -4.63 -2.81
CA ASP A 207 8.16 -5.30 -1.91
C ASP A 207 7.71 -4.37 -0.78
N GLY A 208 6.44 -4.49 -0.38
CA GLY A 208 5.86 -3.70 0.71
C GLY A 208 4.79 -4.47 1.48
N ASN A 209 4.72 -4.21 2.79
CA ASN A 209 3.61 -4.62 3.65
C ASN A 209 3.00 -3.35 4.27
N LEU A 210 1.78 -3.01 3.85
CA LEU A 210 1.18 -1.71 4.11
C LEU A 210 -0.04 -1.86 5.02
N LEU A 211 -0.20 -0.91 5.93
CA LEU A 211 -1.35 -0.88 6.83
C LEU A 211 -2.58 -0.35 6.10
N LEU A 212 -3.73 -0.99 6.35
CA LEU A 212 -5.01 -0.59 5.77
C LEU A 212 -5.75 0.35 6.71
N TRP A 213 -6.22 1.45 6.15
CA TRP A 213 -7.00 2.49 6.82
C TRP A 213 -8.50 2.11 6.81
N PRO A 214 -9.25 2.36 7.91
CA PRO A 214 -10.68 2.06 8.03
C PRO A 214 -11.55 2.89 7.09
N SER A 215 -11.01 4.01 6.61
CA SER A 215 -11.64 4.89 5.63
C SER A 215 -10.56 5.54 4.77
N MET A 216 -10.82 5.68 3.48
CA MET A 216 -9.92 6.45 2.62
C MET A 216 -9.95 7.94 2.98
N PRO A 217 -8.79 8.61 3.04
CA PRO A 217 -8.75 10.07 3.17
C PRO A 217 -9.60 10.71 2.07
N LYS A 218 -10.39 11.72 2.41
CA LYS A 218 -11.05 12.55 1.41
C LYS A 218 -9.96 13.36 0.72
N HIS A 219 -9.64 13.01 -0.53
CA HIS A 219 -8.80 13.84 -1.37
C HIS A 219 -9.57 15.13 -1.66
N HIS A 220 -9.36 16.17 -0.85
CA HIS A 220 -9.53 17.53 -1.35
C HIS A 220 -8.40 17.73 -2.37
N LEU A 221 -8.70 18.34 -3.51
CA LEU A 221 -7.82 18.53 -4.69
C LEU A 221 -7.96 17.42 -5.74
N LEU A 222 -8.98 17.57 -6.57
CA LEU A 222 -8.94 17.72 -8.04
C LEU A 222 -10.41 17.81 -8.49
N SER A 223 -11.07 18.88 -8.07
CA SER A 223 -12.27 19.42 -8.72
C SER A 223 -11.79 20.70 -9.41
N ASP A 224 -12.15 20.85 -10.67
CA ASP A 224 -11.72 21.92 -11.60
C ASP A 224 -11.68 23.33 -11.01
#